data_AF-A0A932C5I1-F1
#
_entry.id   AF-A0A932C5I1-F1
#
_cell.length_a   1.000
_cell.length_b   1.000
_cell.length_c   1.000
_cell.angle_alpha   90.00
_cell.angle_beta   90.00
_cell.angle_gamma   90.00
#
_symmetry.space_group_name_H-M   'P 1'
#
loop_
_entity.id
_entity.type
_entity.pdbx_description
1 polymer ?
#
loop_
_entity_poly.entity_id
_entity_poly.type
_entity_poly.pdbx_seq_one_letter_code
_entity_poly.pdbx_strand_id
1 'polypeptide(L)'
;MPWPDPRPLRILVIRYRFIGDTVLAIPTLRNLRRAFPQAQIDVLGEPVSGHTLAHCPYKDELLYFAPRLKGEKKRAATFPTSLLGAARFLRARQYDRCYILRRSFSSAILPLLAGIPHRVGFATDGRAWLLQRSTPYADKHEVECFLDVLRADGIPVTDTHNENWTDPATDARVAAALPAGNRTRVFVCAKSVFDLKDWAPERFAEVLTWLVRDRNSGIHFCDSPGNAGYYASILAAMPPELRAHCHDWSAKLGIREAGSLMRRMQLTFGIDTGFIHIAASFHVPVVGLYGPLEPWRWHPWDTKHTVLRPADVSGPRPLLRISVAEVQTALEPYLSNP
;
A
#
# COMPACT_ATOMS: atom_id res chain seq x y z
N MET A 1 11.20 -22.97 13.87
CA MET A 1 12.57 -23.43 14.24
C MET A 1 12.84 -23.00 15.68
N PRO A 2 13.43 -23.85 16.54
CA PRO A 2 13.76 -23.46 17.90
C PRO A 2 14.85 -22.38 17.92
N TRP A 3 14.65 -21.32 18.70
CA TRP A 3 15.63 -20.26 18.91
C TRP A 3 16.49 -20.60 20.14
N PRO A 4 17.83 -20.56 20.05
CA PRO A 4 18.70 -21.12 21.09
C PRO A 4 18.96 -20.17 22.27
N ASP A 5 18.64 -18.88 22.17
CA ASP A 5 18.85 -17.89 23.23
C ASP A 5 17.59 -17.81 24.13
N PRO A 6 17.74 -17.75 25.48
CA PRO A 6 16.62 -17.61 26.41
C PRO A 6 15.78 -16.34 26.18
N ARG A 7 16.32 -15.30 25.54
CA ARG A 7 15.53 -14.11 25.18
C ARG A 7 14.76 -14.35 23.86
N PRO A 8 13.58 -13.72 23.69
CA PRO A 8 12.87 -13.76 22.41
C PRO A 8 13.74 -13.30 21.24
N LEU A 9 13.67 -14.02 20.13
CA LEU A 9 14.29 -13.62 18.86
C LEU A 9 13.80 -12.22 18.46
N ARG A 10 14.72 -11.30 18.17
CA ARG A 10 14.36 -9.94 17.73
C ARG A 10 14.62 -9.77 16.24
N ILE A 11 13.57 -9.47 15.49
CA ILE A 11 13.58 -9.33 14.03
C ILE A 11 13.25 -7.89 13.66
N LEU A 12 14.08 -7.28 12.82
CA LEU A 12 13.78 -6.03 12.15
C LEU A 12 13.36 -6.29 10.71
N VAL A 13 12.26 -5.70 10.26
CA VAL A 13 11.87 -5.68 8.85
C VAL A 13 11.96 -4.25 8.33
N ILE A 14 12.81 -4.03 7.32
CA ILE A 14 12.97 -2.70 6.71
C ILE A 14 12.10 -2.60 5.47
N ARG A 15 11.04 -1.78 5.60
CA ARG A 15 10.13 -1.42 4.53
C ARG A 15 9.64 0.01 4.69
N TYR A 16 10.38 0.96 4.14
CA TYR A 16 9.96 2.35 4.02
C TYR A 16 9.75 2.71 2.54
N ARG A 17 8.63 3.39 2.25
CA ARG A 17 8.10 3.73 0.92
C ARG A 17 7.87 2.53 -0.02
N PHE A 18 6.89 2.59 -0.92
CA PHE A 18 5.70 3.45 -0.90
C PHE A 18 4.54 2.75 -0.16
N ILE A 19 3.35 3.35 -0.13
CA ILE A 19 2.15 2.75 0.47
C ILE A 19 1.89 1.36 -0.11
N GLY A 20 1.93 1.23 -1.45
CA GLY A 20 1.71 -0.03 -2.15
C GLY A 20 2.67 -1.12 -1.70
N ASP A 21 3.99 -0.87 -1.79
CA ASP A 21 5.03 -1.81 -1.33
C ASP A 21 4.86 -2.21 0.13
N THR A 22 4.39 -1.28 0.97
CA THR A 22 4.21 -1.53 2.40
C THR A 22 3.05 -2.50 2.66
N VAL A 23 1.94 -2.34 1.94
CA VAL A 23 0.80 -3.27 1.99
C VAL A 23 1.20 -4.64 1.40
N LEU A 24 1.93 -4.65 0.27
CA LEU A 24 2.40 -5.90 -0.35
C LEU A 24 3.45 -6.66 0.49
N ALA A 25 4.01 -6.05 1.54
CA ALA A 25 4.89 -6.73 2.49
C ALA A 25 4.16 -7.51 3.60
N ILE A 26 2.82 -7.39 3.71
CA ILE A 26 2.04 -8.06 4.76
C ILE A 26 2.18 -9.59 4.72
N PRO A 27 2.13 -10.27 3.55
CA PRO A 27 2.39 -11.71 3.48
C PRO A 27 3.77 -12.10 4.04
N THR A 28 4.79 -11.27 3.85
CA THR A 28 6.13 -11.49 4.45
C THR A 28 6.07 -11.43 5.97
N LEU A 29 5.39 -10.43 6.55
CA LEU A 29 5.22 -10.33 8.01
C LEU A 29 4.45 -11.53 8.57
N ARG A 30 3.39 -11.98 7.88
CA ARG A 30 2.61 -13.15 8.28
C ARG A 30 3.47 -14.40 8.34
N ASN A 31 4.26 -14.68 7.29
CA ASN A 31 5.13 -15.85 7.27
C ASN A 31 6.22 -15.78 8.34
N LEU A 32 6.76 -14.58 8.63
CA LEU A 32 7.70 -14.39 9.75
C LEU A 32 7.05 -14.71 11.11
N ARG A 33 5.84 -14.19 11.38
CA ARG A 33 5.11 -14.48 12.61
C ARG A 33 4.79 -15.98 12.74
N ARG A 34 4.45 -16.66 11.65
CA ARG A 34 4.23 -18.12 11.65
C ARG A 34 5.51 -18.91 11.92
N ALA A 35 6.62 -18.52 11.29
CA ALA A 35 7.91 -19.19 11.46
C ALA A 35 8.49 -18.98 12.87
N PHE A 36 8.21 -17.81 13.47
CA PHE A 36 8.69 -17.40 14.79
C PHE A 36 7.55 -16.79 15.64
N PRO A 37 6.63 -17.61 16.19
CA PRO A 37 5.46 -17.11 16.92
C PRO A 37 5.78 -16.20 18.10
N GLN A 38 6.91 -16.46 18.78
CA GLN A 38 7.35 -15.74 19.98
C GLN A 38 8.38 -14.63 19.68
N ALA A 39 8.75 -14.38 18.42
CA ALA A 39 9.71 -13.33 18.10
C ALA A 39 9.12 -11.94 18.33
N GLN A 40 9.97 -10.98 18.69
CA GLN A 40 9.68 -9.56 18.57
C GLN A 40 9.94 -9.15 17.12
N ILE A 41 8.91 -8.78 16.36
CA ILE A 41 8.98 -8.37 14.96
C ILE A 41 8.69 -6.88 14.86
N ASP A 42 9.74 -6.08 14.70
CA ASP A 42 9.62 -4.63 14.56
C ASP A 42 9.75 -4.24 13.07
N VAL A 43 8.94 -3.30 12.60
CA VAL A 43 8.96 -2.81 11.22
C VAL A 43 9.49 -1.39 11.17
N LEU A 44 10.51 -1.12 10.35
CA LEU A 44 10.98 0.23 10.05
C LEU A 44 10.34 0.74 8.76
N GLY A 45 9.44 1.73 8.90
CA GLY A 45 8.72 2.37 7.80
C GLY A 45 8.86 3.89 7.75
N GLU A 46 8.28 4.53 6.73
CA GLU A 46 8.07 5.98 6.70
C GLU A 46 6.69 6.28 7.31
N PRO A 47 6.44 7.43 7.98
CA PRO A 47 5.15 7.71 8.59
C PRO A 47 3.93 7.46 7.70
N VAL A 48 3.91 7.97 6.47
CA VAL A 48 2.75 7.82 5.57
C VAL A 48 2.52 6.36 5.16
N SER A 49 3.57 5.67 4.71
CA SER A 49 3.42 4.28 4.24
C SER A 49 3.26 3.31 5.40
N GLY A 50 4.00 3.48 6.50
CA GLY A 50 3.95 2.62 7.67
C GLY A 50 2.61 2.69 8.41
N HIS A 51 1.89 3.81 8.33
CA HIS A 51 0.54 3.94 8.89
C HIS A 51 -0.44 2.88 8.36
N THR A 52 -0.23 2.33 7.16
CA THR A 52 -1.07 1.23 6.66
C THR A 52 -0.86 -0.09 7.40
N LEU A 53 0.23 -0.22 8.16
CA LEU A 53 0.50 -1.37 9.01
C LEU A 53 0.09 -1.13 10.46
N ALA A 54 -0.50 0.02 10.82
CA ALA A 54 -0.75 0.40 12.22
C ALA A 54 -1.42 -0.73 13.02
N HIS A 55 -2.44 -1.38 12.44
CA HIS A 55 -3.22 -2.45 13.05
C HIS A 55 -2.79 -3.87 12.64
N CYS A 56 -1.70 -4.01 11.89
CA CYS A 56 -1.16 -5.32 11.52
C CYS A 56 -0.72 -6.12 12.76
N PRO A 57 -1.26 -7.33 12.99
CA PRO A 57 -0.96 -8.18 14.15
C PRO A 57 0.34 -8.96 14.00
N TYR A 58 0.95 -8.95 12.80
CA TYR A 58 2.18 -9.69 12.51
C TYR A 58 3.46 -8.95 12.92
N LYS A 59 3.33 -7.68 13.32
CA LYS A 59 4.41 -6.87 13.91
C LYS A 59 4.08 -6.54 15.37
N ASP A 60 5.10 -6.26 16.16
CA ASP A 60 4.98 -5.79 17.53
C ASP A 60 5.17 -4.27 17.64
N GLU A 61 6.23 -3.73 17.03
CA GLU A 61 6.49 -2.27 16.99
C GLU A 61 6.58 -1.76 15.54
N LEU A 62 6.10 -0.53 15.31
CA LEU A 62 6.32 0.22 14.07
C LEU A 62 7.23 1.42 14.37
N LEU A 63 8.43 1.39 13.81
CA LEU A 63 9.45 2.41 13.91
C LEU A 63 9.39 3.31 12.67
N TYR A 64 9.51 4.63 12.84
CA TYR A 64 9.46 5.58 11.73
C TYR A 64 10.83 6.18 11.42
N PHE A 65 11.29 6.04 10.17
CA PHE A 65 12.58 6.56 9.70
C PHE A 65 12.62 8.10 9.49
N ALA A 66 11.68 8.86 10.03
CA ALA A 66 11.55 10.32 9.87
C ALA A 66 10.73 10.94 11.03
N PRO A 67 10.80 12.26 11.29
CA PRO A 67 10.04 12.89 12.37
C PRO A 67 8.52 12.76 12.16
N ARG A 68 7.79 12.83 13.29
CA ARG A 68 6.32 12.76 13.43
C ARG A 68 5.54 13.40 12.27
N LEU A 69 4.45 12.76 11.85
CA LEU A 69 3.37 13.47 11.17
C LEU A 69 2.63 14.38 12.18
N LYS A 70 2.21 15.55 11.71
CA LYS A 70 1.48 16.54 12.52
C LYS A 70 0.16 15.92 13.03
N GLY A 71 0.01 15.74 14.35
CA GLY A 71 -1.23 15.27 14.99
C GLY A 71 -1.15 14.00 15.87
N GLU A 72 -0.02 13.29 15.91
CA GLU A 72 0.10 12.07 16.75
C GLU A 72 0.30 12.38 18.24
N LYS A 73 -0.72 12.07 19.06
CA LYS A 73 -0.76 12.38 20.51
C LYS A 73 0.10 11.45 21.40
N LYS A 74 0.44 10.24 20.96
CA LYS A 74 1.31 9.30 21.71
C LYS A 74 2.71 9.26 21.10
N ARG A 75 3.77 9.29 21.93
CA ARG A 75 5.15 9.08 21.49
C ARG A 75 5.33 7.58 21.26
N ALA A 76 5.33 7.12 20.00
CA ALA A 76 6.22 6.01 19.66
C ALA A 76 7.66 6.53 19.79
N ALA A 77 8.61 5.70 20.24
CA ALA A 77 9.97 6.14 20.57
C ALA A 77 10.57 7.04 19.46
N THR A 78 11.18 8.17 19.86
CA THR A 78 11.76 9.15 18.93
C THR A 78 12.87 8.48 18.11
N PHE A 79 12.59 8.04 16.88
CA PHE A 79 13.61 7.50 16.01
C PHE A 79 14.58 8.63 15.62
N PRO A 80 15.90 8.47 15.80
CA PRO A 80 16.84 9.55 15.52
C PRO A 80 16.90 9.91 14.03
N THR A 81 17.08 11.19 13.73
CA THR A 81 17.14 11.70 12.35
C THR A 81 18.51 11.54 11.70
N SER A 82 19.58 11.39 12.48
CA SER A 82 20.92 11.11 11.97
C SER A 82 21.15 9.62 11.76
N LEU A 83 21.89 9.24 10.73
CA LEU A 83 22.22 7.84 10.44
C LEU A 83 22.92 7.14 11.63
N LEU A 84 23.88 7.83 12.26
CA LEU A 84 24.58 7.32 13.44
C LEU A 84 23.66 7.17 14.65
N GLY A 85 22.77 8.13 14.87
CA GLY A 85 21.76 8.06 15.92
C GLY A 85 20.83 6.87 15.69
N ALA A 86 20.33 6.71 14.46
CA ALA A 86 19.46 5.59 14.07
C ALA A 86 20.18 4.25 14.25
N ALA A 87 21.45 4.15 13.86
CA ALA A 87 22.25 2.96 14.06
C ALA A 87 22.44 2.63 15.55
N ARG A 88 22.74 3.62 16.39
CA ARG A 88 22.87 3.43 17.86
C ARG A 88 21.54 3.03 18.48
N PHE A 89 20.43 3.63 18.04
CA PHE A 89 19.08 3.30 18.49
C PHE A 89 18.71 1.84 18.15
N LEU A 90 18.97 1.40 16.92
CA LEU A 90 18.72 0.02 16.50
C LEU A 90 19.67 -0.98 17.18
N ARG A 91 20.94 -0.59 17.41
CA ARG A 91 21.91 -1.42 18.14
C ARG A 91 21.48 -1.68 19.57
N ALA A 92 20.95 -0.66 20.26
CA ALA A 92 20.45 -0.79 21.62
C ALA A 92 19.23 -1.73 21.74
N ARG A 93 18.55 -2.01 20.62
CA ARG A 93 17.45 -2.99 20.54
C ARG A 93 17.92 -4.41 20.29
N GLN A 94 19.21 -4.66 20.08
CA GLN A 94 19.79 -6.00 19.97
C GLN A 94 19.04 -6.92 18.98
N TYR A 95 18.77 -6.43 17.77
CA TYR A 95 18.18 -7.26 16.73
C TYR A 95 19.12 -8.37 16.29
N ASP A 96 18.57 -9.57 16.14
CA ASP A 96 19.26 -10.76 15.67
C ASP A 96 19.25 -10.87 14.16
N ARG A 97 18.08 -10.58 13.57
CA ARG A 97 17.81 -10.70 12.14
C ARG A 97 17.26 -9.40 11.58
N CYS A 98 17.65 -9.09 10.35
CA CYS A 98 17.07 -8.00 9.57
C CYS A 98 16.67 -8.47 8.18
N TYR A 99 15.40 -8.31 7.82
CA TYR A 99 14.88 -8.55 6.47
C TYR A 99 14.70 -7.23 5.74
N ILE A 100 15.49 -7.00 4.71
CA ILE A 100 15.58 -5.75 3.97
C ILE A 100 14.81 -5.89 2.67
N LEU A 101 13.55 -5.45 2.67
CA LEU A 101 12.66 -5.56 1.52
C LEU A 101 12.87 -4.44 0.49
N ARG A 102 13.74 -3.47 0.79
CA ARG A 102 14.11 -2.41 -0.16
C ARG A 102 15.31 -2.85 -0.99
N ARG A 103 15.41 -2.39 -2.25
CA ARG A 103 16.50 -2.73 -3.19
C ARG A 103 17.75 -1.86 -3.09
N SER A 104 17.60 -0.61 -2.66
CA SER A 104 18.69 0.35 -2.73
C SER A 104 19.91 -0.05 -1.90
N PHE A 105 21.12 0.20 -2.37
CA PHE A 105 22.36 0.02 -1.59
C PHE A 105 22.25 0.64 -0.18
N SER A 106 21.75 1.89 -0.12
CA SER A 106 21.58 2.67 1.12
C SER A 106 20.74 1.99 2.20
N SER A 107 19.81 1.11 1.84
CA SER A 107 18.94 0.44 2.81
C SER A 107 19.64 -0.67 3.61
N ALA A 108 20.81 -1.14 3.15
CA ALA A 108 21.63 -2.12 3.87
C ALA A 108 22.63 -1.47 4.84
N ILE A 109 22.92 -0.17 4.69
CA ILE A 109 23.90 0.55 5.51
C ILE A 109 23.44 0.64 6.97
N LEU A 110 22.17 0.99 7.21
CA LEU A 110 21.67 1.19 8.57
C LEU A 110 21.70 -0.12 9.40
N PRO A 111 21.22 -1.28 8.92
CA PRO A 111 21.39 -2.56 9.61
C PRO A 111 22.85 -2.95 9.87
N LEU A 112 23.74 -2.68 8.91
CA LEU A 112 25.17 -2.93 9.05
C LEU A 112 25.76 -2.09 10.19
N LEU A 113 25.52 -0.77 10.16
CA LEU A 113 25.97 0.15 11.20
C LEU A 113 25.32 -0.16 12.55
N ALA A 114 24.09 -0.65 12.59
CA ALA A 114 23.47 -1.11 13.83
C ALA A 114 24.13 -2.38 14.39
N GLY A 115 24.93 -3.11 13.60
CA GLY A 115 25.59 -4.34 14.00
C GLY A 115 24.67 -5.55 14.02
N ILE A 116 23.58 -5.55 13.26
CA ILE A 116 22.64 -6.68 13.20
C ILE A 116 23.32 -7.83 12.45
N PRO A 117 23.59 -8.99 13.07
CA PRO A 117 24.50 -9.99 12.49
C PRO A 117 23.91 -10.67 11.26
N HIS A 118 22.63 -11.03 11.28
CA HIS A 118 21.99 -11.79 10.21
C HIS A 118 21.11 -10.90 9.33
N ARG A 119 21.62 -10.48 8.17
CA ARG A 119 20.94 -9.54 7.26
C ARG A 119 20.58 -10.24 5.96
N VAL A 120 19.31 -10.20 5.57
CA VAL A 120 18.80 -10.85 4.36
C VAL A 120 18.07 -9.85 3.48
N GLY A 121 18.30 -9.88 2.16
CA GLY A 121 17.67 -8.95 1.22
C GLY A 121 18.02 -9.21 -0.24
N PHE A 122 17.62 -8.30 -1.13
CA PHE A 122 17.94 -8.42 -2.56
C PHE A 122 19.42 -8.17 -2.88
N ALA A 123 19.99 -8.96 -3.79
CA ALA A 123 21.32 -8.79 -4.37
C ALA A 123 21.34 -7.72 -5.47
N THR A 124 20.95 -6.49 -5.13
CA THR A 124 20.85 -5.34 -6.04
C THR A 124 21.91 -4.28 -5.71
N ASP A 125 22.23 -3.41 -6.67
CA ASP A 125 23.19 -2.29 -6.51
C ASP A 125 24.55 -2.69 -5.91
N GLY A 126 25.03 -3.92 -6.17
CA GLY A 126 26.31 -4.41 -5.63
C GLY A 126 26.37 -4.58 -4.11
N ARG A 127 25.23 -4.52 -3.39
CA ARG A 127 25.20 -4.54 -1.92
C ARG A 127 25.26 -5.95 -1.29
N ALA A 128 25.37 -7.01 -2.09
CA ALA A 128 25.24 -8.38 -1.61
C ALA A 128 26.25 -8.73 -0.49
N TRP A 129 27.46 -8.17 -0.55
CA TRP A 129 28.50 -8.34 0.49
C TRP A 129 28.12 -7.72 1.85
N LEU A 130 27.15 -6.81 1.89
CA LEU A 130 26.58 -6.28 3.15
C LEU A 130 25.59 -7.24 3.79
N LEU A 131 25.17 -8.29 3.08
CA LEU A 131 24.12 -9.22 3.49
C LEU A 131 24.74 -10.57 3.85
N GLN A 132 24.20 -11.22 4.88
CA GLN A 132 24.57 -12.60 5.22
C GLN A 132 23.99 -13.59 4.21
N ARG A 133 22.79 -13.29 3.71
CA ARG A 133 22.12 -14.04 2.64
C ARG A 133 21.44 -13.08 1.69
N SER A 134 21.37 -13.44 0.43
CA SER A 134 20.71 -12.61 -0.58
C SER A 134 19.97 -13.42 -1.62
N THR A 135 18.98 -12.79 -2.24
CA THR A 135 18.24 -13.34 -3.37
C THR A 135 18.30 -12.38 -4.57
N PRO A 136 18.34 -12.85 -5.83
CA PRO A 136 18.13 -11.97 -6.96
C PRO A 136 16.76 -11.30 -6.90
N TYR A 137 16.66 -10.10 -7.46
CA TYR A 137 15.37 -9.44 -7.65
C TYR A 137 14.80 -9.86 -9.00
N ALA A 138 13.94 -10.88 -8.99
CA ALA A 138 13.45 -11.54 -10.19
C ALA A 138 12.24 -10.84 -10.84
N ASP A 139 11.95 -11.21 -12.09
CA ASP A 139 10.78 -10.73 -12.85
C ASP A 139 9.51 -11.51 -12.48
N LYS A 140 9.02 -11.24 -11.27
CA LYS A 140 7.72 -11.68 -10.77
C LYS A 140 7.03 -10.62 -9.93
N HIS A 141 5.80 -10.87 -9.49
CA HIS A 141 5.06 -9.95 -8.65
C HIS A 141 5.84 -9.54 -7.39
N GLU A 142 5.70 -8.29 -6.94
CA GLU A 142 6.51 -7.74 -5.85
C GLU A 142 6.34 -8.52 -4.53
N VAL A 143 5.14 -9.04 -4.26
CA VAL A 143 4.88 -9.95 -3.11
C VAL A 143 5.79 -11.18 -3.16
N GLU A 144 5.92 -11.81 -4.32
CA GLU A 144 6.78 -12.99 -4.49
C GLU A 144 8.27 -12.63 -4.36
N CYS A 145 8.67 -11.43 -4.79
CA CYS A 145 10.00 -10.92 -4.53
C CYS A 145 10.26 -10.76 -3.02
N PHE A 146 9.31 -10.20 -2.26
CA PHE A 146 9.48 -10.08 -0.80
C PHE A 146 9.50 -11.44 -0.10
N LEU A 147 8.70 -12.41 -0.58
CA LEU A 147 8.69 -13.77 -0.06
C LEU A 147 10.00 -14.52 -0.38
N ASP A 148 10.67 -14.24 -1.49
CA ASP A 148 12.00 -14.78 -1.78
C ASP A 148 13.06 -14.38 -0.76
N VAL A 149 12.92 -13.22 -0.13
CA VAL A 149 13.84 -12.82 0.96
C VAL A 149 13.73 -13.81 2.12
N LEU A 150 12.53 -14.33 2.40
CA LEU A 150 12.34 -15.40 3.39
C LEU A 150 12.87 -16.74 2.89
N ARG A 151 12.60 -17.09 1.62
CA ARG A 151 13.10 -18.34 1.02
C ARG A 151 14.63 -18.42 1.04
N ALA A 152 15.31 -17.31 0.76
CA ALA A 152 16.77 -17.22 0.85
C ALA A 152 17.29 -17.51 2.27
N ASP A 153 16.49 -17.22 3.30
CA ASP A 153 16.80 -17.53 4.69
C ASP A 153 16.37 -18.93 5.13
N GLY A 154 15.90 -19.76 4.21
CA GLY A 154 15.38 -21.10 4.51
C GLY A 154 14.06 -21.08 5.30
N ILE A 155 13.34 -19.96 5.29
CA ILE A 155 12.02 -19.86 5.93
C ILE A 155 10.96 -20.32 4.90
N PRO A 156 10.17 -21.36 5.22
CA PRO A 156 9.11 -21.81 4.34
C PRO A 156 8.05 -20.72 4.17
N VAL A 157 7.69 -20.46 2.91
CA VAL A 157 6.54 -19.62 2.58
C VAL A 157 5.34 -20.54 2.44
N THR A 158 4.37 -20.39 3.32
CA THR A 158 3.18 -21.26 3.41
C THR A 158 1.89 -20.57 2.99
N ASP A 159 1.94 -19.26 2.77
CA ASP A 159 0.77 -18.43 2.55
C ASP A 159 1.15 -17.13 1.87
N THR A 160 0.38 -16.72 0.88
CA THR A 160 0.56 -15.50 0.10
C THR A 160 -0.62 -14.54 0.23
N HIS A 161 -1.61 -14.86 1.07
CA HIS A 161 -2.82 -14.08 1.27
C HIS A 161 -2.49 -12.69 1.83
N ASN A 162 -3.10 -11.69 1.21
CA ASN A 162 -2.97 -10.30 1.61
C ASN A 162 -4.23 -9.86 2.36
N GLU A 163 -4.04 -9.14 3.45
CA GLU A 163 -5.14 -8.66 4.28
C GLU A 163 -4.74 -7.36 4.96
N ASN A 164 -5.71 -6.60 5.48
CA ASN A 164 -5.44 -5.42 6.28
C ASN A 164 -6.52 -5.23 7.34
N TRP A 165 -6.22 -4.38 8.33
CA TRP A 165 -7.03 -4.21 9.53
C TRP A 165 -7.37 -2.75 9.76
N THR A 166 -8.47 -2.55 10.47
CA THR A 166 -9.01 -1.24 10.81
C THR A 166 -9.16 -1.12 12.31
N ASP A 167 -9.09 0.11 12.81
CA ASP A 167 -9.43 0.42 14.20
C ASP A 167 -10.96 0.35 14.40
N PRO A 168 -11.50 -0.45 15.35
CA PRO A 168 -12.94 -0.61 15.53
C PRO A 168 -13.71 0.70 15.77
N ALA A 169 -13.12 1.66 16.50
CA ALA A 169 -13.77 2.94 16.77
C ALA A 169 -13.85 3.81 15.50
N THR A 170 -12.76 3.86 14.73
CA THR A 170 -12.73 4.50 13.40
C THR A 170 -13.69 3.83 12.44
N ASP A 171 -13.76 2.50 12.47
CA ASP A 171 -14.63 1.69 11.64
C ASP A 171 -16.11 2.02 11.87
N ALA A 172 -16.53 2.09 13.14
CA ALA A 172 -17.88 2.52 13.53
C ALA A 172 -18.18 3.97 13.11
N ARG A 173 -17.23 4.89 13.30
CA ARG A 173 -17.36 6.30 12.89
C ARG A 173 -17.56 6.44 11.39
N VAL A 174 -16.77 5.73 10.59
CA VAL A 174 -16.89 5.75 9.12
C VAL A 174 -18.21 5.11 8.69
N ALA A 175 -18.62 4.00 9.31
CA ALA A 175 -19.90 3.37 9.03
C ALA A 175 -21.08 4.32 9.25
N ALA A 176 -21.10 5.03 10.38
CA ALA A 176 -22.17 5.97 10.71
C ALA A 176 -22.20 7.22 9.82
N ALA A 177 -21.03 7.63 9.30
CA ALA A 177 -20.91 8.80 8.44
C ALA A 177 -21.19 8.50 6.95
N LEU A 178 -21.25 7.23 6.55
CA LEU A 178 -21.52 6.86 5.16
C LEU A 178 -22.96 7.25 4.79
N PRO A 179 -23.17 7.78 3.56
CA PRO A 179 -24.51 8.02 3.05
C PRO A 179 -25.35 6.74 3.09
N ALA A 180 -26.56 6.84 3.64
CA ALA A 180 -27.54 5.77 3.57
C ALA A 180 -28.03 5.60 2.12
N GLY A 181 -28.36 4.36 1.74
CA GLY A 181 -28.92 4.05 0.42
C GLY A 181 -28.46 2.70 -0.11
N ASN A 182 -29.01 2.32 -1.26
CA ASN A 182 -28.73 1.07 -1.97
C ASN A 182 -27.72 1.24 -3.12
N ARG A 183 -27.03 2.38 -3.18
CA ARG A 183 -26.06 2.65 -4.25
C ARG A 183 -24.82 1.77 -4.09
N THR A 184 -24.30 1.26 -5.19
CA THR A 184 -22.99 0.60 -5.25
C THR A 184 -21.91 1.60 -4.90
N ARG A 185 -21.12 1.38 -3.85
CA ARG A 185 -20.07 2.30 -3.42
C ARG A 185 -18.78 2.01 -4.16
N VAL A 186 -18.34 2.97 -4.96
CA VAL A 186 -17.13 2.90 -5.78
C VAL A 186 -16.09 3.84 -5.20
N PHE A 187 -14.92 3.30 -4.85
CA PHE A 187 -13.76 4.10 -4.45
C PHE A 187 -12.96 4.53 -5.68
N VAL A 188 -12.59 5.80 -5.77
CA VAL A 188 -11.86 6.36 -6.91
C VAL A 188 -10.45 6.77 -6.51
N CYS A 189 -9.46 6.20 -7.20
CA CYS A 189 -8.04 6.54 -7.08
C CYS A 189 -7.63 7.40 -8.29
N ALA A 190 -7.76 8.73 -8.20
CA ALA A 190 -7.64 9.58 -9.39
C ALA A 190 -6.24 10.19 -9.60
N LYS A 191 -5.46 10.38 -8.54
CA LYS A 191 -4.18 11.12 -8.59
C LYS A 191 -2.99 10.28 -8.12
N SER A 192 -1.87 10.43 -8.83
CA SER A 192 -0.59 9.81 -8.51
C SER A 192 0.43 10.87 -8.08
N VAL A 193 1.46 10.47 -7.35
CA VAL A 193 2.63 11.32 -7.08
C VAL A 193 3.49 11.56 -8.34
N PHE A 194 3.30 10.74 -9.37
CA PHE A 194 3.94 10.87 -10.68
C PHE A 194 2.89 11.24 -11.72
N ASP A 195 2.99 12.45 -12.28
CA ASP A 195 2.02 12.99 -13.25
C ASP A 195 1.93 12.17 -14.55
N LEU A 196 2.99 11.41 -14.88
CA LEU A 196 3.01 10.42 -15.95
C LEU A 196 1.87 9.38 -15.82
N LYS A 197 1.43 9.09 -14.60
CA LYS A 197 0.35 8.14 -14.32
C LYS A 197 -1.03 8.81 -14.24
N ASP A 198 -1.13 10.12 -14.40
CA ASP A 198 -2.43 10.77 -14.30
C ASP A 198 -3.26 10.53 -15.56
N TRP A 199 -4.56 10.33 -15.35
CA TRP A 199 -5.55 10.39 -16.43
C TRP A 199 -6.10 11.81 -16.57
N ALA A 200 -6.98 12.05 -17.53
CA ALA A 200 -7.60 13.37 -17.68
C ALA A 200 -8.77 13.53 -16.69
N PRO A 201 -8.88 14.67 -15.96
CA PRO A 201 -10.02 14.94 -15.09
C PRO A 201 -11.38 14.80 -15.79
N GLU A 202 -11.46 15.21 -17.05
CA GLU A 202 -12.67 15.16 -17.87
C GLU A 202 -13.09 13.71 -18.13
N ARG A 203 -12.13 12.83 -18.37
CA ARG A 203 -12.40 11.40 -18.59
C ARG A 203 -12.83 10.71 -17.30
N PHE A 204 -12.24 11.07 -16.17
CA PHE A 204 -12.78 10.66 -14.88
C PHE A 204 -14.22 11.14 -14.74
N ALA A 205 -14.50 12.41 -14.99
CA ALA A 205 -15.85 12.98 -14.88
C ALA A 205 -16.88 12.25 -15.75
N GLU A 206 -16.53 11.85 -16.97
CA GLU A 206 -17.39 11.04 -17.84
C GLU A 206 -17.69 9.66 -17.24
N VAL A 207 -16.68 8.95 -16.74
CA VAL A 207 -16.87 7.63 -16.09
C VAL A 207 -17.71 7.78 -14.80
N LEU A 208 -17.43 8.79 -13.98
CA LEU A 208 -18.18 9.03 -12.74
C LEU A 208 -19.63 9.42 -13.02
N THR A 209 -19.87 10.22 -14.06
CA THR A 209 -21.22 10.58 -14.52
C THR A 209 -22.01 9.34 -14.89
N TRP A 210 -21.42 8.45 -15.69
CA TRP A 210 -22.02 7.18 -16.07
C TRP A 210 -22.28 6.26 -14.87
N LEU A 211 -21.31 6.12 -13.95
CA LEU A 211 -21.47 5.32 -12.74
C LEU A 211 -22.65 5.81 -11.89
N VAL A 212 -22.75 7.13 -11.68
CA VAL A 212 -23.80 7.73 -10.85
C VAL A 212 -25.18 7.65 -11.51
N ARG A 213 -25.25 7.97 -12.81
CA ARG A 213 -26.51 8.10 -13.57
C ARG A 213 -27.05 6.74 -14.02
N ASP A 214 -26.20 5.91 -14.60
CA ASP A 214 -26.62 4.72 -15.35
C ASP A 214 -26.40 3.41 -14.57
N ARG A 215 -25.62 3.47 -13.47
CA ARG A 215 -25.24 2.29 -12.66
C ARG A 215 -25.56 2.46 -11.17
N ASN A 216 -26.40 3.44 -10.82
CA ASN A 216 -26.84 3.76 -9.47
C ASN A 216 -25.70 3.70 -8.42
N SER A 217 -24.54 4.25 -8.75
CA SER A 217 -23.36 4.19 -7.88
C SER A 217 -23.20 5.47 -7.05
N GLY A 218 -22.58 5.32 -5.87
CA GLY A 218 -22.08 6.40 -5.03
C GLY A 218 -20.56 6.45 -5.13
N ILE A 219 -20.01 7.63 -5.37
CA ILE A 219 -18.58 7.82 -5.61
C ILE A 219 -17.92 8.29 -4.33
N HIS A 220 -16.82 7.63 -3.95
CA HIS A 220 -16.05 7.95 -2.75
C HIS A 220 -14.59 8.14 -3.11
N PHE A 221 -13.94 9.14 -2.54
CA PHE A 221 -12.49 9.30 -2.65
C PHE A 221 -11.91 9.84 -1.34
N CYS A 222 -10.65 9.48 -1.09
CA CYS A 222 -9.89 9.89 0.09
C CYS A 222 -8.43 9.98 -0.32
N ASP A 223 -7.88 11.19 -0.34
CA ASP A 223 -6.52 11.44 -0.79
C ASP A 223 -5.82 12.51 0.06
N SER A 224 -4.57 12.83 -0.24
CA SER A 224 -3.86 13.94 0.36
C SER A 224 -4.57 15.26 0.09
N PRO A 225 -4.69 16.18 1.07
CA PRO A 225 -5.22 17.52 0.85
C PRO A 225 -4.52 18.29 -0.28
N GLY A 226 -3.24 17.97 -0.55
CA GLY A 226 -2.50 18.56 -1.68
C GLY A 226 -3.07 18.18 -3.06
N ASN A 227 -3.87 17.11 -3.15
CA ASN A 227 -4.50 16.66 -4.39
C ASN A 227 -5.93 17.21 -4.56
N ALA A 228 -6.45 18.00 -3.61
CA ALA A 228 -7.83 18.49 -3.61
C ALA A 228 -8.19 19.24 -4.91
N GLY A 229 -7.26 20.01 -5.47
CA GLY A 229 -7.47 20.73 -6.73
C GLY A 229 -7.76 19.79 -7.91
N TYR A 230 -7.14 18.61 -7.95
CA TYR A 230 -7.36 17.65 -9.03
C TYR A 230 -8.75 17.00 -8.95
N TYR A 231 -9.19 16.62 -7.74
CA TYR A 231 -10.55 16.13 -7.53
C TYR A 231 -11.60 17.22 -7.78
N ALA A 232 -11.31 18.47 -7.42
CA ALA A 232 -12.19 19.60 -7.75
C ALA A 232 -12.36 19.77 -9.27
N SER A 233 -11.29 19.60 -10.06
CA SER A 233 -11.38 19.62 -11.53
C SER A 233 -12.26 18.48 -12.09
N ILE A 234 -12.16 17.28 -11.52
CA ILE A 234 -13.05 16.16 -11.89
C ILE A 234 -14.51 16.52 -11.62
N LEU A 235 -14.81 17.00 -10.40
CA LEU A 235 -16.18 17.38 -10.03
C LEU A 235 -16.71 18.55 -10.88
N ALA A 236 -15.87 19.52 -11.20
CA ALA A 236 -16.24 20.66 -12.04
C ALA A 236 -16.63 20.25 -13.46
N ALA A 237 -16.01 19.19 -14.00
CA ALA A 237 -16.35 18.63 -15.31
C ALA A 237 -17.60 17.71 -15.27
N MET A 238 -18.12 17.34 -14.09
CA MET A 238 -19.37 16.59 -13.96
C MET A 238 -20.61 17.50 -14.00
N PRO A 239 -21.77 16.99 -14.47
CA PRO A 239 -23.05 17.69 -14.34
C PRO A 239 -23.37 18.05 -12.88
N PRO A 240 -23.74 19.31 -12.56
CA PRO A 240 -23.94 19.78 -11.19
C PRO A 240 -24.88 18.92 -10.34
N GLU A 241 -25.97 18.42 -10.93
CA GLU A 241 -27.00 17.63 -10.27
C GLU A 241 -26.51 16.26 -9.79
N LEU A 242 -25.43 15.72 -10.38
CA LEU A 242 -24.88 14.42 -10.01
C LEU A 242 -23.81 14.51 -8.92
N ARG A 243 -23.25 15.70 -8.68
CA ARG A 243 -22.14 15.92 -7.73
C ARG A 243 -22.52 15.57 -6.28
N ALA A 244 -23.80 15.62 -5.94
CA ALA A 244 -24.32 15.23 -4.62
C ALA A 244 -24.07 13.74 -4.27
N HIS A 245 -23.74 12.91 -5.28
CA HIS A 245 -23.40 11.50 -5.12
C HIS A 245 -21.90 11.23 -5.08
N CYS A 246 -21.08 12.29 -5.05
CA CYS A 246 -19.64 12.23 -4.89
C CYS A 246 -19.26 12.69 -3.48
N HIS A 247 -18.56 11.84 -2.75
CA HIS A 247 -18.25 12.03 -1.34
C HIS A 247 -16.73 12.11 -1.13
N ASP A 248 -16.24 13.32 -0.83
CA ASP A 248 -14.84 13.57 -0.48
C ASP A 248 -14.61 13.32 1.02
N TRP A 249 -13.70 12.39 1.32
CA TRP A 249 -13.28 12.05 2.67
C TRP A 249 -11.89 12.58 3.02
N SER A 250 -11.21 13.26 2.10
CA SER A 250 -9.81 13.69 2.20
C SER A 250 -9.55 14.66 3.36
N ALA A 251 -10.57 15.44 3.77
CA ALA A 251 -10.49 16.31 4.94
C ALA A 251 -10.88 15.61 6.27
N LYS A 252 -11.51 14.42 6.19
CA LYS A 252 -12.09 13.71 7.34
C LYS A 252 -11.28 12.50 7.78
N LEU A 253 -10.48 11.93 6.87
CA LEU A 253 -9.75 10.69 7.08
C LEU A 253 -8.27 10.86 6.71
N GLY A 254 -7.40 10.36 7.58
CA GLY A 254 -6.00 10.14 7.26
C GLY A 254 -5.75 8.76 6.63
N ILE A 255 -4.51 8.50 6.19
CA ILE A 255 -4.14 7.21 5.59
C ILE A 255 -4.37 6.00 6.52
N ARG A 256 -4.24 6.18 7.85
CA ARG A 256 -4.58 5.15 8.85
C ARG A 256 -6.05 4.75 8.81
N GLU A 257 -6.92 5.69 8.45
CA GLU A 257 -8.37 5.55 8.55
C GLU A 257 -9.00 5.20 7.20
N ALA A 258 -8.29 5.46 6.09
CA ALA A 258 -8.73 5.17 4.73
C ALA A 258 -9.15 3.70 4.53
N GLY A 259 -8.50 2.75 5.22
CA GLY A 259 -8.90 1.34 5.20
C GLY A 259 -10.33 1.10 5.71
N SER A 260 -10.80 1.89 6.68
CA SER A 260 -12.17 1.82 7.20
C SER A 260 -13.21 2.25 6.17
N LEU A 261 -12.85 3.20 5.30
CA LEU A 261 -13.68 3.56 4.15
C LEU A 261 -13.63 2.45 3.10
N MET A 262 -12.43 2.02 2.71
CA MET A 262 -12.22 1.07 1.61
C MET A 262 -12.93 -0.27 1.84
N ARG A 263 -12.86 -0.85 3.03
CA ARG A 263 -13.51 -2.15 3.31
C ARG A 263 -15.03 -2.16 3.18
N ARG A 264 -15.66 -0.99 2.99
CA ARG A 264 -17.11 -0.84 2.78
C ARG A 264 -17.47 -0.59 1.32
N MET A 265 -16.47 -0.47 0.45
CA MET A 265 -16.63 -0.27 -0.98
C MET A 265 -16.87 -1.62 -1.65
N GLN A 266 -17.67 -1.61 -2.71
CA GLN A 266 -17.93 -2.80 -3.52
C GLN A 266 -16.99 -2.88 -4.73
N LEU A 267 -16.36 -1.76 -5.09
CA LEU A 267 -15.46 -1.65 -6.24
C LEU A 267 -14.46 -0.52 -6.01
N THR A 268 -13.23 -0.69 -6.50
CA THR A 268 -12.24 0.37 -6.62
C THR A 268 -11.90 0.57 -8.09
N PHE A 269 -11.86 1.82 -8.52
CA PHE A 269 -11.50 2.23 -9.87
C PHE A 269 -10.44 3.32 -9.83
N GLY A 270 -9.43 3.23 -10.69
CA GLY A 270 -8.54 4.36 -10.91
C GLY A 270 -7.15 3.96 -11.37
N ILE A 271 -6.19 4.85 -11.17
CA ILE A 271 -4.81 4.66 -11.63
C ILE A 271 -3.96 3.90 -10.60
N ASP A 272 -2.91 3.23 -11.09
CA ASP A 272 -1.92 2.48 -10.31
C ASP A 272 -1.24 3.32 -9.20
N THR A 273 -1.82 3.23 -8.00
CA THR A 273 -1.47 3.98 -6.79
C THR A 273 -1.52 3.09 -5.56
N GLY A 274 -0.93 3.55 -4.45
CA GLY A 274 -0.95 2.81 -3.18
C GLY A 274 -2.35 2.47 -2.68
N PHE A 275 -3.36 3.28 -3.01
CA PHE A 275 -4.75 3.04 -2.62
C PHE A 275 -5.37 1.81 -3.29
N ILE A 276 -4.98 1.48 -4.52
CA ILE A 276 -5.40 0.22 -5.17
C ILE A 276 -4.93 -1.00 -4.37
N HIS A 277 -3.71 -0.96 -3.83
CA HIS A 277 -3.19 -2.05 -2.99
C HIS A 277 -3.88 -2.11 -1.62
N ILE A 278 -4.25 -0.97 -1.03
CA ILE A 278 -5.05 -0.96 0.21
C ILE A 278 -6.43 -1.58 -0.06
N ALA A 279 -7.12 -1.20 -1.14
CA ALA A 279 -8.39 -1.79 -1.53
C ALA A 279 -8.27 -3.31 -1.73
N ALA A 280 -7.23 -3.76 -2.44
CA ALA A 280 -6.94 -5.18 -2.65
C ALA A 280 -6.75 -5.94 -1.32
N SER A 281 -6.09 -5.32 -0.33
CA SER A 281 -5.91 -5.94 1.00
C SER A 281 -7.20 -6.05 1.82
N PHE A 282 -8.30 -5.43 1.38
CA PHE A 282 -9.64 -5.66 1.94
C PHE A 282 -10.53 -6.51 1.02
N HIS A 283 -9.95 -7.15 -0.01
CA HIS A 283 -10.66 -7.97 -0.99
C HIS A 283 -11.72 -7.20 -1.77
N VAL A 284 -11.56 -5.87 -1.86
CA VAL A 284 -12.38 -5.03 -2.73
C VAL A 284 -11.90 -5.26 -4.17
N PRO A 285 -12.80 -5.59 -5.11
CA PRO A 285 -12.43 -5.73 -6.51
C PRO A 285 -11.84 -4.43 -7.08
N VAL A 286 -10.88 -4.54 -8.00
CA VAL A 286 -10.18 -3.37 -8.56
C VAL A 286 -10.17 -3.37 -10.09
N VAL A 287 -10.61 -2.27 -10.70
CA VAL A 287 -10.32 -1.95 -12.09
C VAL A 287 -9.25 -0.87 -12.14
N GLY A 288 -8.03 -1.25 -12.55
CA GLY A 288 -6.85 -0.40 -12.50
C GLY A 288 -6.36 0.05 -13.87
N LEU A 289 -6.01 1.32 -14.00
CA LEU A 289 -5.37 1.90 -15.18
C LEU A 289 -3.85 1.92 -14.97
N TYR A 290 -3.15 1.23 -15.86
CA TYR A 290 -1.70 1.07 -15.83
C TYR A 290 -1.07 1.63 -17.10
N GLY A 291 0.23 1.93 -17.03
CA GLY A 291 0.97 2.47 -18.18
C GLY A 291 2.47 2.26 -18.05
N PRO A 292 3.22 3.24 -17.52
CA PRO A 292 4.68 3.20 -17.52
C PRO A 292 5.26 2.11 -16.60
N LEU A 293 4.49 1.65 -15.62
CA LEU A 293 4.85 0.51 -14.79
C LEU A 293 4.18 -0.75 -15.31
N GLU A 294 4.93 -1.85 -15.20
CA GLU A 294 4.50 -3.18 -15.60
C GLU A 294 3.41 -3.73 -14.67
N PRO A 295 2.18 -4.03 -15.16
CA PRO A 295 1.12 -4.54 -14.30
C PRO A 295 1.41 -5.92 -13.72
N TRP A 296 2.11 -6.80 -14.44
CA TRP A 296 2.46 -8.13 -13.90
C TRP A 296 3.28 -8.06 -12.61
N ARG A 297 3.94 -6.92 -12.36
CA ARG A 297 4.69 -6.64 -11.13
C ARG A 297 3.83 -6.07 -10.00
N TRP A 298 2.80 -5.30 -10.33
CA TRP A 298 2.09 -4.39 -9.42
C TRP A 298 0.55 -4.50 -9.49
N HIS A 299 0.02 -5.55 -10.10
CA HIS A 299 -1.43 -5.74 -10.14
C HIS A 299 -1.97 -5.89 -8.70
N PRO A 300 -3.27 -5.65 -8.47
CA PRO A 300 -3.92 -5.93 -7.20
C PRO A 300 -3.67 -7.41 -6.83
N TRP A 301 -2.92 -7.63 -5.76
CA TRP A 301 -2.59 -8.98 -5.32
C TRP A 301 -3.75 -9.55 -4.52
N ASP A 302 -4.08 -10.81 -4.79
CA ASP A 302 -5.03 -11.58 -3.99
C ASP A 302 -6.43 -10.95 -3.90
N THR A 303 -6.89 -10.37 -5.01
CA THR A 303 -8.27 -9.85 -5.16
C THR A 303 -8.71 -9.97 -6.62
N LYS A 304 -10.03 -9.96 -6.88
CA LYS A 304 -10.57 -9.89 -8.25
C LYS A 304 -10.18 -8.55 -8.87
N HIS A 305 -9.58 -8.58 -10.05
CA HIS A 305 -9.15 -7.34 -10.70
C HIS A 305 -9.17 -7.41 -12.22
N THR A 306 -9.26 -6.23 -12.83
CA THR A 306 -9.09 -6.01 -14.27
C THR A 306 -8.06 -4.91 -14.48
N VAL A 307 -7.06 -5.18 -15.32
CA VAL A 307 -6.01 -4.23 -15.68
C VAL A 307 -6.32 -3.69 -17.07
N LEU A 308 -6.38 -2.37 -17.20
CA LEU A 308 -6.35 -1.67 -18.47
C LEU A 308 -4.97 -1.06 -18.66
N ARG A 309 -4.33 -1.38 -19.79
CA ARG A 309 -3.02 -0.85 -20.17
C ARG A 309 -3.01 -0.57 -21.67
N PRO A 310 -2.57 0.61 -22.12
CA PRO A 310 -2.45 0.87 -23.55
C PRO A 310 -1.32 0.01 -24.15
N ALA A 311 -1.46 -0.37 -25.42
CA ALA A 311 -0.43 -1.13 -26.13
C ALA A 311 0.89 -0.35 -26.24
N ASP A 312 0.79 0.97 -26.45
CA ASP A 312 1.92 1.90 -26.46
C ASP A 312 1.97 2.71 -25.16
N VAL A 313 3.01 2.46 -24.36
CA VAL A 313 3.28 3.17 -23.10
C VAL A 313 4.36 4.24 -23.24
N SER A 314 4.80 4.55 -24.46
CA SER A 314 5.80 5.57 -24.73
C SER A 314 5.26 7.00 -24.62
N GLY A 315 6.17 7.93 -24.38
CA GLY A 315 5.87 9.36 -24.30
C GLY A 315 5.20 9.80 -23.00
N PRO A 316 4.81 11.09 -22.91
CA PRO A 316 4.19 11.63 -21.71
C PRO A 316 2.74 11.14 -21.56
N ARG A 317 2.35 10.83 -20.32
CA ARG A 317 0.98 10.45 -19.90
C ARG A 317 0.33 9.35 -20.76
N PRO A 318 0.92 8.14 -20.83
CA PRO A 318 0.40 7.08 -21.69
C PRO A 318 -1.02 6.62 -21.36
N LEU A 319 -1.49 6.81 -20.12
CA LEU A 319 -2.84 6.45 -19.71
C LEU A 319 -3.92 7.26 -20.45
N LEU A 320 -3.59 8.40 -21.06
CA LEU A 320 -4.49 9.15 -21.95
C LEU A 320 -4.79 8.39 -23.26
N ARG A 321 -4.19 7.23 -23.50
CA ARG A 321 -4.59 6.34 -24.60
C ARG A 321 -5.73 5.40 -24.21
N ILE A 322 -5.98 5.20 -22.92
CA ILE A 322 -7.15 4.44 -22.45
C ILE A 322 -8.39 5.33 -22.55
N SER A 323 -9.37 4.90 -23.34
CA SER A 323 -10.63 5.60 -23.57
C SER A 323 -11.62 5.40 -22.43
N VAL A 324 -12.61 6.30 -22.32
CA VAL A 324 -13.73 6.18 -21.37
C VAL A 324 -14.53 4.89 -21.62
N ALA A 325 -14.75 4.53 -22.89
CA ALA A 325 -15.51 3.33 -23.26
C ALA A 325 -14.82 2.03 -22.82
N GLU A 326 -13.49 1.94 -22.94
CA GLU A 326 -12.72 0.80 -22.43
C GLU A 326 -12.87 0.68 -20.91
N VAL A 327 -12.83 1.80 -20.19
CA VAL A 327 -13.02 1.84 -18.74
C VAL A 327 -14.41 1.38 -18.35
N GLN A 328 -15.47 1.91 -18.98
CA GLN A 328 -16.86 1.52 -18.71
C GLN A 328 -17.06 0.02 -18.95
N THR A 329 -16.53 -0.50 -20.07
CA THR A 329 -16.58 -1.93 -20.40
C THR A 329 -15.90 -2.79 -19.33
N ALA A 330 -14.75 -2.35 -18.81
CA ALA A 330 -14.03 -3.07 -17.76
C ALA A 330 -14.72 -3.01 -16.39
N LEU A 331 -15.49 -1.95 -16.11
CA LEU A 331 -16.24 -1.78 -14.87
C LEU A 331 -17.54 -2.60 -14.85
N GLU A 332 -18.20 -2.78 -15.99
CA GLU A 332 -19.51 -3.45 -16.11
C GLU A 332 -19.62 -4.79 -15.34
N PRO A 333 -18.63 -5.71 -15.42
CA PRO A 333 -18.70 -7.02 -14.73
C PRO A 333 -18.63 -6.94 -13.19
N TYR A 334 -18.37 -5.75 -12.64
CA TYR A 334 -18.28 -5.49 -11.20
C TYR A 334 -19.50 -4.73 -10.66
N LEU A 335 -20.32 -4.17 -11.54
CA LEU A 335 -21.49 -3.37 -11.18
C LEU A 335 -22.77 -4.22 -11.13
N SER A 336 -22.67 -5.51 -11.50
CA SER A 336 -23.78 -6.45 -11.63
C SER A 336 -23.82 -7.46 -10.47
N ASN A 337 -24.53 -7.10 -9.40
CA ASN A 337 -25.43 -7.94 -8.55
C ASN A 337 -25.75 -7.16 -7.25
N PRO A 338 -26.95 -6.56 -7.10
CA PRO A 338 -27.50 -6.27 -5.78
C PRO A 338 -27.79 -7.55 -4.97
#